data_AF-A0A2X0WCM3-F1
#
_entry.id   AF-A0A2X0WCM3-F1
#
_cell.length_a   1.000
_cell.length_b   1.000
_cell.length_c   1.000
_cell.angle_alpha   90.00
_cell.angle_beta   90.00
_cell.angle_gamma   90.00
#
_symmetry.space_group_name_H-M   'P 1'
#
loop_
_entity.id
_entity.type
_entity.pdbx_description
1 polymer ?
#
loop_
_entity_poly.entity_id
_entity_poly.type
_entity_poly.pdbx_seq_one_letter_code
_entity_poly.pdbx_strand_id
1 'polypeptide(L)'
;MFDKKKYQELVKERVNTDWEYMIDKICKDLITMITEDDCAFNDFIAYMQNDMTAEEYIYLSEISDEISQIKPSYKFVEAYRGLAKKYPKETNDYQIMSFIEVAEAWAEDES
;
A
#
# COMPACT_ATOMS: atom_id res chain seq x y z
N MET A 1 -3.54 5.14 -14.99
CA MET A 1 -2.06 5.14 -14.81
C MET A 1 -1.75 5.74 -13.46
N PHE A 2 -0.92 5.09 -12.66
CA PHE A 2 -0.62 5.52 -11.28
C PHE A 2 0.14 6.85 -11.24
N ASP A 3 -0.35 7.81 -10.45
CA ASP A 3 0.31 9.10 -10.26
C ASP A 3 1.20 9.09 -9.01
N LYS A 4 2.49 8.81 -9.23
CA LYS A 4 3.52 8.80 -8.17
C LYS A 4 3.61 10.12 -7.41
N LYS A 5 3.47 11.27 -8.07
CA LYS A 5 3.61 12.57 -7.38
C LYS A 5 2.44 12.80 -6.45
N LYS A 6 1.23 12.53 -6.94
CA LYS A 6 0.02 12.61 -6.13
C LYS A 6 0.05 11.64 -4.95
N TYR A 7 0.52 10.40 -5.16
CA TYR A 7 0.74 9.45 -4.06
C TYR A 7 1.65 10.02 -2.98
N GLN A 8 2.80 10.58 -3.37
CA GLN A 8 3.77 11.19 -2.46
C GLN A 8 3.19 12.38 -1.69
N GLU A 9 2.38 13.20 -2.34
CA GLU A 9 1.70 14.34 -1.73
C GLU A 9 0.67 13.87 -0.70
N LEU A 10 -0.16 12.88 -1.04
CA LEU A 10 -1.16 12.30 -0.14
C LEU A 10 -0.53 11.63 1.09
N VAL A 11 0.56 10.87 0.91
CA VAL A 11 1.29 10.27 2.05
C VAL A 11 1.85 11.37 2.95
N LYS A 12 2.43 12.45 2.39
CA LYS A 12 2.90 13.59 3.21
C LYS A 12 1.75 14.28 3.94
N GLU A 13 0.60 14.45 3.31
CA GLU A 13 -0.58 15.00 3.99
C GLU A 13 -1.00 14.10 5.16
N ARG A 14 -0.99 12.77 4.96
CA ARG A 14 -1.31 11.78 5.99
C ARG A 14 -0.35 11.84 7.17
N VAL A 15 0.95 11.99 6.91
CA VAL A 15 2.00 12.14 7.94
C VAL A 15 1.76 13.37 8.82
N ASN A 16 1.26 14.45 8.22
CA ASN A 16 1.14 15.76 8.88
C ASN A 16 -0.25 16.04 9.46
N THR A 17 -1.14 15.03 9.54
CA THR A 17 -2.48 15.21 10.07
C THR A 17 -2.88 14.12 11.06
N ASP A 18 -3.44 14.56 12.19
CA ASP A 18 -4.11 13.72 13.18
C ASP A 18 -5.64 13.86 13.10
N TRP A 19 -6.15 14.63 12.14
CA TRP A 19 -7.58 14.85 12.00
C TRP A 19 -8.23 13.66 11.30
N GLU A 20 -8.96 12.85 12.07
CA GLU A 20 -9.58 11.59 11.63
C GLU A 20 -10.36 11.70 10.31
N TYR A 21 -11.13 12.77 10.11
CA TYR A 21 -11.85 13.01 8.86
C TYR A 21 -10.91 13.17 7.66
N MET A 22 -9.79 13.88 7.83
CA MET A 22 -8.79 14.04 6.77
C MET A 22 -8.05 12.73 6.51
N ILE A 23 -7.75 11.96 7.56
CA ILE A 23 -7.14 10.63 7.43
C ILE A 23 -8.03 9.73 6.57
N ASP A 24 -9.32 9.60 6.91
CA ASP A 24 -10.28 8.79 6.16
C ASP A 24 -10.37 9.22 4.69
N LYS A 25 -10.40 10.53 4.44
CA LYS A 25 -10.40 11.07 3.08
C LYS A 25 -9.13 10.70 2.32
N ILE A 26 -7.95 10.87 2.93
CA ILE A 26 -6.66 10.58 2.28
C ILE A 26 -6.54 9.09 1.98
N CYS A 27 -6.90 8.21 2.92
CA CYS A 27 -6.89 6.76 2.71
C CYS A 27 -7.80 6.36 1.54
N LYS A 28 -9.01 6.93 1.45
CA LYS A 28 -9.92 6.71 0.31
C LYS A 28 -9.36 7.19 -1.02
N ASP A 29 -8.72 8.36 -1.04
CA ASP A 29 -8.10 8.90 -2.25
C ASP A 29 -6.91 8.03 -2.71
N LEU A 30 -6.10 7.53 -1.77
CA LEU A 30 -5.00 6.60 -2.04
C LEU A 30 -5.52 5.27 -2.62
N ILE A 31 -6.49 4.64 -1.95
CA ILE A 31 -7.08 3.37 -2.40
C ILE A 31 -7.66 3.54 -3.80
N THR A 32 -8.51 4.56 -4.00
CA THR A 32 -9.17 4.81 -5.30
C THR A 32 -8.15 4.96 -6.43
N MET A 33 -7.08 5.73 -6.20
CA MET A 33 -6.03 5.93 -7.21
C MET A 33 -5.25 4.64 -7.51
N ILE A 34 -4.98 3.82 -6.50
CA ILE A 34 -4.23 2.56 -6.67
C ILE A 34 -5.09 1.51 -7.39
N THR A 35 -6.38 1.45 -7.08
CA THR A 35 -7.28 0.39 -7.55
C THR A 35 -8.16 0.81 -8.72
N GLU A 36 -7.96 2.01 -9.28
CA GLU A 36 -8.78 2.59 -10.37
C GLU A 36 -8.93 1.64 -11.57
N ASP A 37 -7.81 1.13 -12.06
CA ASP A 37 -7.75 0.17 -13.16
C ASP A 37 -6.49 -0.71 -13.04
N ASP A 38 -6.40 -1.75 -13.87
CA ASP A 38 -5.28 -2.69 -13.83
C ASP A 38 -3.94 -2.05 -14.21
N CYS A 39 -3.95 -0.98 -15.02
CA CYS A 39 -2.72 -0.26 -15.37
C CYS A 39 -2.19 0.50 -14.14
N ALA A 40 -3.04 1.24 -13.44
CA ALA A 40 -2.69 1.94 -12.20
C ALA A 40 -2.19 0.95 -11.15
N PHE A 41 -2.87 -0.18 -10.97
CA PHE A 41 -2.46 -1.17 -9.98
C PHE A 41 -1.09 -1.81 -10.32
N ASN A 42 -0.86 -2.18 -11.59
CA ASN A 42 0.43 -2.74 -12.02
C ASN A 42 1.57 -1.71 -11.91
N ASP A 43 1.32 -0.45 -12.24
CA ASP A 43 2.29 0.63 -12.09
C ASP A 43 2.61 0.88 -10.60
N PHE A 44 1.61 0.79 -9.72
CA PHE A 44 1.81 0.87 -8.28
C PHE A 44 2.68 -0.29 -7.74
N ILE A 45 2.44 -1.53 -8.20
CA ILE A 45 3.31 -2.67 -7.86
C ILE A 45 4.75 -2.42 -8.33
N ALA A 46 4.95 -1.89 -9.54
CA ALA A 46 6.27 -1.53 -10.02
C ALA A 46 6.91 -0.43 -9.14
N TYR A 47 6.12 0.54 -8.66
CA TYR A 47 6.58 1.55 -7.73
C TYR A 47 7.04 0.96 -6.39
N MET A 48 6.26 0.04 -5.81
CA MET A 48 6.62 -0.70 -4.59
C MET A 48 7.98 -1.39 -4.73
N GLN A 49 8.22 -2.04 -5.87
CA GLN A 49 9.43 -2.83 -6.08
C GLN A 49 10.70 -1.98 -6.25
N ASN A 50 10.58 -0.79 -6.85
CA ASN A 50 11.75 -0.01 -7.27
C ASN A 50 12.02 1.21 -6.39
N ASP A 51 10.98 2.01 -6.13
CA ASP A 51 11.16 3.40 -5.70
C ASP A 51 10.54 3.71 -4.34
N MET A 52 9.63 2.87 -3.85
CA MET A 52 8.89 3.17 -2.61
C MET A 52 9.83 3.29 -1.40
N THR A 53 9.60 4.36 -0.64
CA THR A 53 10.38 4.72 0.54
C THR A 53 9.87 4.01 1.80
N ALA A 54 10.65 4.04 2.88
CA ALA A 54 10.25 3.47 4.16
C ALA A 54 8.99 4.14 4.75
N GLU A 55 8.87 5.48 4.63
CA GLU A 55 7.70 6.23 5.11
C GLU A 55 6.43 5.83 4.33
N GLU A 56 6.51 5.81 3.00
CA GLU A 56 5.40 5.36 2.16
C GLU A 56 4.99 3.91 2.44
N TYR A 57 5.95 3.02 2.68
CA TYR A 57 5.68 1.64 3.05
C TYR A 57 4.93 1.50 4.38
N ILE A 58 5.25 2.35 5.37
CA ILE A 58 4.50 2.38 6.64
C ILE A 58 3.04 2.79 6.38
N TYR A 59 2.80 3.86 5.62
CA TYR A 59 1.42 4.31 5.37
C TYR A 59 0.66 3.43 4.38
N LEU A 60 1.35 2.63 3.56
CA LEU A 60 0.72 1.57 2.78
C LEU A 60 0.03 0.56 3.70
N SER A 61 0.57 0.24 4.87
CA SER A 61 -0.07 -0.73 5.77
C SER A 61 -1.41 -0.28 6.32
N GLU A 62 -1.71 1.03 6.30
CA GLU A 62 -3.01 1.56 6.72
C GLU A 62 -4.13 1.30 5.70
N ILE A 63 -3.78 0.95 4.45
CA ILE A 63 -4.73 0.80 3.35
C ILE A 63 -4.58 -0.54 2.60
N SER A 64 -3.63 -1.38 2.99
CA SER A 64 -3.28 -2.59 2.25
C SER A 64 -4.37 -3.66 2.29
N ASP A 65 -5.17 -3.70 3.36
CA ASP A 65 -6.23 -4.68 3.50
C ASP A 65 -7.38 -4.40 2.51
N GLU A 66 -7.77 -3.14 2.36
CA GLU A 66 -8.75 -2.70 1.37
C GLU A 66 -8.23 -2.90 -0.06
N ILE A 67 -6.95 -2.58 -0.32
CA ILE A 67 -6.34 -2.85 -1.63
C ILE A 67 -6.41 -4.35 -1.93
N SER A 68 -6.10 -5.20 -0.96
CA SER A 68 -6.10 -6.66 -1.13
C SER A 68 -7.50 -7.23 -1.35
N GLN A 69 -8.53 -6.62 -0.76
CA GLN A 69 -9.93 -6.99 -0.99
C GLN A 69 -10.43 -6.56 -2.38
N ILE A 70 -10.02 -5.38 -2.86
CA ILE A 70 -10.46 -4.83 -4.15
C ILE A 70 -9.69 -5.45 -5.32
N LYS A 71 -8.40 -5.72 -5.13
CA LYS A 71 -7.47 -6.29 -6.11
C LYS A 71 -6.65 -7.43 -5.49
N PRO A 72 -7.24 -8.60 -5.20
CA PRO A 72 -6.46 -9.74 -4.74
C PRO A 72 -5.36 -10.09 -5.74
N SER A 73 -4.13 -10.23 -5.27
CA SER A 73 -2.98 -10.29 -6.18
C SER A 73 -1.72 -10.86 -5.53
N TYR A 74 -1.27 -12.01 -6.03
CA TYR A 74 0.04 -12.57 -5.65
C TYR A 74 1.20 -11.60 -5.95
N LYS A 75 1.12 -10.81 -7.03
CA LYS A 75 2.18 -9.83 -7.36
C LYS A 75 2.25 -8.70 -6.35
N PHE A 76 1.11 -8.28 -5.80
CA PHE A 76 1.06 -7.31 -4.72
C PHE A 76 1.70 -7.88 -3.46
N VAL A 77 1.34 -9.11 -3.08
CA VAL A 77 1.94 -9.82 -1.93
C VAL A 77 3.46 -9.97 -2.09
N GLU A 78 3.93 -10.36 -3.28
CA GLU A 78 5.37 -10.48 -3.55
C GLU A 78 6.11 -9.14 -3.42
N ALA A 79 5.53 -8.06 -3.97
CA ALA A 79 6.10 -6.73 -3.84
C ALA A 79 6.12 -6.26 -2.37
N TYR A 80 5.05 -6.56 -1.62
CA TYR A 80 4.91 -6.19 -0.22
C TYR A 80 5.90 -6.95 0.67
N ARG A 81 6.08 -8.25 0.44
CA ARG A 81 7.17 -9.05 1.04
C ARG A 81 8.56 -8.54 0.66
N GLY A 82 8.71 -8.01 -0.57
CA GLY A 82 9.93 -7.34 -1.01
C GLY A 82 10.26 -6.10 -0.17
N LEU A 83 9.26 -5.26 0.08
CA LEU A 83 9.39 -4.10 0.97
C LEU A 83 9.71 -4.51 2.41
N ALA A 84 9.08 -5.57 2.93
CA ALA A 84 9.39 -6.07 4.27
C ALA A 84 10.84 -6.50 4.44
N LYS A 85 11.43 -7.11 3.40
CA LYS A 85 12.87 -7.44 3.38
C LYS A 85 13.76 -6.20 3.25
N LYS A 86 13.31 -5.18 2.50
CA LYS A 86 14.04 -3.92 2.29
C LYS A 86 14.03 -3.03 3.55
N TYR A 87 12.93 -3.04 4.29
CA TYR A 87 12.65 -2.21 5.46
C TYR A 87 12.28 -3.07 6.69
N PRO A 88 13.22 -3.91 7.19
CA PRO A 88 12.93 -4.86 8.26
C PRO A 88 12.67 -4.16 9.61
N LYS A 89 13.24 -2.97 9.83
CA LYS A 89 13.02 -2.19 11.05
C LYS A 89 11.57 -1.70 11.08
N GLU A 90 11.11 -1.06 10.01
CA GLU A 90 9.76 -0.54 9.88
C GLU A 90 8.73 -1.68 9.95
N THR A 91 9.04 -2.81 9.31
CA THR A 91 8.21 -4.02 9.40
C THR A 91 8.02 -4.47 10.85
N ASN A 92 9.07 -4.43 11.66
CA ASN A 92 8.99 -4.80 13.06
C ASN A 92 8.29 -3.72 13.90
N ASP A 93 8.67 -2.45 13.74
CA ASP A 93 8.18 -1.34 14.57
C ASP A 93 6.67 -1.12 14.36
N TYR A 94 6.16 -1.34 13.14
CA TYR A 94 4.76 -1.16 12.77
C TYR A 94 4.00 -2.48 12.58
N GLN A 95 4.62 -3.63 12.90
CA GLN A 95 4.02 -4.97 12.80
C GLN A 95 3.47 -5.29 11.39
N ILE A 96 4.13 -4.81 10.33
CA ILE A 96 3.58 -4.84 8.96
C ILE A 96 3.37 -6.27 8.43
N MET A 97 4.06 -7.27 9.01
CA MET A 97 3.93 -8.66 8.59
C MET A 97 2.48 -9.18 8.68
N SER A 98 1.68 -8.75 9.67
CA SER A 98 0.28 -9.18 9.77
C SER A 98 -0.57 -8.70 8.59
N PHE A 99 -0.30 -7.51 8.06
CA PHE A 99 -1.01 -6.98 6.89
C PHE A 99 -0.59 -7.71 5.60
N ILE A 100 0.67 -8.16 5.53
CA ILE A 100 1.16 -8.99 4.42
C ILE A 100 0.46 -10.36 4.43
N GLU A 101 0.29 -10.96 5.62
CA GLU A 101 -0.43 -12.23 5.80
C GLU A 101 -1.91 -12.09 5.42
N VAL A 102 -2.55 -10.97 5.75
CA VAL A 102 -3.92 -10.66 5.29
C VAL A 102 -3.97 -10.56 3.76
N ALA A 103 -3.05 -9.84 3.14
CA ALA A 103 -2.97 -9.73 1.69
C ALA A 103 -2.76 -11.10 1.00
N GLU A 104 -1.96 -11.97 1.62
CA GLU A 104 -1.72 -13.34 1.14
C GLU A 104 -2.99 -14.19 1.20
N ALA A 105 -3.76 -14.12 2.30
CA ALA A 105 -5.03 -14.84 2.41
C ALA A 105 -6.03 -14.43 1.32
N TRP A 106 -6.17 -13.13 1.04
CA TRP A 106 -7.04 -12.66 -0.04
C TRP A 106 -6.57 -13.13 -1.43
N ALA A 107 -5.25 -13.17 -1.67
CA ALA A 107 -4.70 -13.62 -2.94
C ALA A 107 -4.93 -15.12 -3.20
N GLU A 108 -5.01 -15.96 -2.16
CA GLU A 108 -5.28 -17.39 -2.28
C GLU A 108 -6.75 -17.71 -2.64
N ASP A 109 -7.69 -16.87 -2.20
CA ASP A 109 -9.12 -17.06 -2.41
C ASP A 109 -9.59 -16.83 -3.88
N GLU A 110 -8.75 -16.24 -4.74
CA GLU A 110 -9.04 -16.03 -6.18
C GLU A 110 -8.48 -17.12 -7.11
N SER A 111 -7.91 -18.21 -6.57
CA SER A 111 -7.35 -19.35 -7.35
C SER A 111 -8.35 -20.48 -7.65
#